data_AF-A0A6N8XMU8-F1
#
_entry.id   AF-A0A6N8XMU8-F1
#
_cell.length_a   1.000
_cell.length_b   1.000
_cell.length_c   1.000
_cell.angle_alpha   90.00
_cell.angle_beta   90.00
_cell.angle_gamma   90.00
#
_symmetry.space_group_name_H-M   'P 1'
#
loop_
_entity.id
_entity.type
_entity.pdbx_description
1 polymer ?
#
loop_
_entity_poly.entity_id
_entity_poly.type
_entity_poly.pdbx_seq_one_letter_code
_entity_poly.pdbx_strand_id
1 'polypeptide(L)' 'MTTRWGILATGNIAHKLARAVVASDTSELVAVGSRTQAAADAFGKQYGLSPAST' A
#
# COMPACT_ATOMS: atom_id res chain seq x y z
N MET A 1 -8.30 -7.02 -16.61
CA MET A 1 -7.83 -5.65 -16.37
C MET A 1 -7.56 -5.52 -14.89
N THR A 2 -6.44 -4.91 -14.48
CA THR A 2 -6.01 -4.84 -13.06
C THR A 2 -6.22 -3.43 -12.52
N THR A 3 -6.90 -3.31 -11.40
CA THR A 3 -7.14 -2.03 -10.72
C THR A 3 -5.93 -1.66 -9.86
N ARG A 4 -5.33 -0.50 -10.12
CA ARG A 4 -4.14 -0.02 -9.40
C ARG A 4 -4.56 0.90 -8.25
N TRP A 5 -4.22 0.52 -7.03
CA TRP A 5 -4.62 1.21 -5.81
C TRP A 5 -3.48 2.04 -5.20
N GLY A 6 -3.84 3.24 -4.74
CA GLY A 6 -3.03 4.05 -3.84
C GLY A 6 -3.73 4.21 -2.49
N ILE A 7 -3.01 4.04 -1.38
CA ILE A 7 -3.55 4.18 -0.02
C ILE A 7 -2.95 5.41 0.66
N LEU A 8 -3.78 6.38 1.08
CA LEU A 8 -3.36 7.58 1.80
C LEU A 8 -3.66 7.48 3.31
N ALA A 9 -3.04 6.51 3.97
CA ALA A 9 -3.00 6.36 5.43
C ALA A 9 -2.20 5.11 5.79
N THR A 10 -1.74 5.03 7.04
CA THR A 10 -1.08 3.83 7.59
C THR A 10 -1.74 3.35 8.89
N GLY A 11 -3.06 3.61 9.02
CA GLY A 11 -3.86 3.21 10.18
C GLY A 11 -4.53 1.83 10.03
N ASN A 12 -5.36 1.46 11.01
CA ASN A 12 -5.98 0.13 11.05
C ASN A 12 -6.89 -0.16 9.83
N ILE A 13 -7.65 0.83 9.36
CA ILE A 13 -8.49 0.68 8.16
C ILE A 13 -7.63 0.50 6.91
N ALA A 14 -6.53 1.25 6.79
CA ALA A 14 -5.58 1.12 5.69
C ALA A 14 -5.00 -0.30 5.62
N HIS A 15 -4.66 -0.90 6.78
CA HIS A 15 -4.22 -2.30 6.83
C HIS A 15 -5.27 -3.30 6.35
N LYS A 16 -6.55 -3.08 6.70
CA LYS A 16 -7.65 -3.95 6.22
C LYS A 16 -7.81 -3.83 4.70
N LEU A 17 -7.77 -2.61 4.18
CA LEU A 17 -7.87 -2.35 2.73
C LEU A 17 -6.68 -2.96 1.99
N ALA A 18 -5.44 -2.72 2.43
CA ALA A 18 -4.24 -3.27 1.80
C ALA A 18 -4.27 -4.81 1.75
N ARG A 19 -4.70 -5.47 2.82
CA ARG A 19 -4.87 -6.93 2.82
C ARG A 19 -5.88 -7.39 1.76
N ALA A 20 -7.02 -6.70 1.63
CA ALA A 20 -8.02 -7.05 0.63
C ALA A 20 -7.52 -6.81 -0.81
N VAL A 21 -6.79 -5.71 -1.03
CA VAL A 21 -6.19 -5.38 -2.33
C VAL A 21 -5.15 -6.42 -2.74
N VAL A 22 -4.23 -6.76 -1.84
CA VAL A 22 -3.16 -7.75 -2.10
C VAL A 22 -3.71 -9.16 -2.30
N ALA A 23 -4.83 -9.50 -1.67
CA ALA A 23 -5.48 -10.80 -1.82
C ALA A 23 -6.39 -10.91 -3.07
N SER A 24 -6.56 -9.82 -3.83
CA SER A 24 -7.45 -9.78 -5.00
C SER A 24 -6.68 -10.06 -6.29
N ASP A 25 -7.16 -11.01 -7.10
CA ASP A 25 -6.57 -11.32 -8.41
C ASP A 25 -6.73 -10.19 -9.45
N THR A 26 -7.60 -9.22 -9.16
CA THR A 26 -7.92 -8.10 -10.06
C THR A 26 -7.38 -6.76 -9.56
N SER A 27 -6.61 -6.75 -8.47
CA SER A 27 -6.14 -5.52 -7.86
C SER A 27 -4.65 -5.58 -7.52
N GLU A 28 -4.00 -4.42 -7.58
CA GLU A 28 -2.59 -4.29 -7.24
C GLU A 28 -2.42 -3.02 -6.39
N LEU A 29 -1.78 -3.15 -5.23
CA LEU A 29 -1.35 -1.99 -4.45
C LEU A 29 -0.07 -1.46 -5.08
N VAL A 30 -0.06 -0.18 -5.50
CA VAL A 30 1.08 0.41 -6.22
C VAL A 30 1.66 1.64 -5.52
N ALA A 31 0.95 2.22 -4.55
CA ALA A 31 1.41 3.40 -3.83
C ALA A 31 0.84 3.48 -2.41
N VAL A 32 1.61 4.07 -1.51
CA VAL A 32 1.16 4.48 -0.17
C VAL A 32 1.68 5.87 0.17
N GLY A 33 0.84 6.69 0.79
CA GLY A 33 1.21 7.99 1.34
C GLY A 33 0.92 8.05 2.83
N SER A 34 1.81 8.70 3.58
CA SER A 34 1.63 8.98 5.01
C SER A 34 2.23 10.35 5.36
N ARG A 35 1.95 10.83 6.58
CA ARG A 35 2.51 12.09 7.09
C ARG A 35 4.03 12.00 7.32
N THR A 36 4.56 10.78 7.45
CA THR A 36 6.00 10.54 7.58
C THR A 36 6.44 9.48 6.57
N GLN A 37 7.61 9.68 5.95
CA GLN A 37 8.18 8.75 4.98
C GLN A 37 8.41 7.37 5.62
N ALA A 38 8.96 7.33 6.84
CA ALA A 38 9.21 6.08 7.55
C ALA A 38 7.95 5.23 7.76
N ALA A 39 6.79 5.84 8.01
CA ALA A 39 5.53 5.11 8.14
C ALA A 39 5.04 4.58 6.79
N ALA A 40 5.17 5.38 5.72
CA ALA A 40 4.85 4.95 4.36
C ALA A 40 5.74 3.78 3.92
N ASP A 41 7.04 3.85 4.17
CA ASP A 41 8.00 2.81 3.81
C ASP A 41 7.74 1.50 4.58
N ALA A 42 7.50 1.60 5.90
CA ALA A 42 7.20 0.43 6.72
C ALA A 42 5.91 -0.25 6.26
N PHE A 43 4.86 0.53 5.97
CA PHE A 43 3.61 0.02 5.42
C PHE A 43 3.84 -0.61 4.04
N GLY A 44 4.51 0.11 3.14
CA GLY A 44 4.77 -0.37 1.79
C GLY A 44 5.52 -1.70 1.78
N LYS A 45 6.60 -1.80 2.56
CA LYS A 45 7.38 -3.02 2.73
C LYS A 45 6.54 -4.19 3.24
N GLN A 46 5.59 -3.95 4.15
CA GLN A 46 4.70 -4.98 4.67
C GLN A 46 3.78 -5.58 3.60
N TYR A 47 3.39 -4.79 2.59
CA TYR A 47 2.46 -5.20 1.53
C TYR A 47 3.13 -5.40 0.17
N GLY A 48 4.46 -5.54 0.14
CA GLY A 48 5.20 -5.85 -1.09
C GLY A 48 5.50 -4.66 -2.00
N LEU A 49 5.27 -3.42 -1.55
CA LEU A 49 5.80 -2.25 -2.24
C LEU A 49 7.30 -2.14 -1.97
N SER A 50 8.08 -1.97 -3.03
CA SER A 50 9.45 -1.49 -2.88
C SER A 50 9.42 0.02 -2.61
N PRO A 51 10.33 0.54 -1.77
CA PRO A 51 10.50 1.99 -1.64
C PRO A 51 10.76 2.57 -3.03
N ALA A 52 10.22 3.76 -3.29
CA ALA A 52 10.44 4.45 -4.56
C ALA A 52 11.95 4.67 -4.72
N SER A 53 12.59 3.83 -5.53
CA SER A 53 13.95 4.03 -6.00
C SER A 53 14.01 5.41 -6.64
N THR A 54 14.91 6.25 -6.12
CA THR A 54 15.14 7.64 -6.54
C THR A 54 15.30 7.78 -8.04
#